data_AF-A0A1V9ZYX2-F1
#
_entry.id   AF-A0A1V9ZYX2-F1
#
_cell.length_a   1.000
_cell.length_b   1.000
_cell.length_c   1.000
_cell.angle_alpha   90.00
_cell.angle_beta   90.00
_cell.angle_gamma   90.00
#
_symmetry.space_group_name_H-M   'P 1'
#
loop_
_entity.id
_entity.type
_entity.pdbx_description
1 polymer ?
#
loop_
_entity_poly.entity_id
_entity_poly.type
_entity_poly.pdbx_seq_one_letter_code
_entity_poly.pdbx_strand_id
1 'polypeptide(L)'
;MMTPFKYIHELLGIDTFHNGGIKGNGSVVGITDSGLDMAHDQFKQSQSVYNQFNLKARKVVYYETYADAKDQSDQNDRTCGHGTHVCGILAGNSIDSDALGVAPDAQIAFLDIAKDCTLSTCASPIALTIPRTTDALFQNQTKAGAKIISYSWGTMSNSGLLASASLDYDDQTRAIDEYLYNNPEVLLIVAAGNGGANGAKTILSPAGAKNVLTVGASIADAKTLAFYANDTQPSDCQDIINEDALTLYSSLGPTSDGRLKPDLVVP
;
A
#
# COMPACT_ATOMS: atom_id res chain seq x y z
N MET A 1 5.18 -22.11 18.61
CA MET A 1 4.55 -20.79 18.75
C MET A 1 4.18 -20.34 17.34
N MET A 2 2.94 -19.89 17.13
CA MET A 2 2.52 -19.38 15.82
C MET A 2 3.28 -18.09 15.52
N THR A 3 3.74 -17.89 14.28
CA THR A 3 4.38 -16.64 13.89
C THR A 3 3.30 -15.56 13.69
N PRO A 4 3.62 -14.26 13.83
CA PRO A 4 2.64 -13.19 13.57
C PRO A 4 2.01 -13.30 12.18
N PHE A 5 2.83 -13.68 11.19
CA PHE A 5 2.39 -13.97 9.83
C PHE A 5 1.28 -15.03 9.76
N LYS A 6 1.50 -16.21 10.37
CA LYS A 6 0.50 -17.28 10.36
C LYS A 6 -0.77 -16.90 11.12
N TYR A 7 -0.63 -16.12 12.19
CA TYR A 7 -1.76 -15.62 12.94
C TYR A 7 -2.64 -14.69 12.10
N ILE A 8 -2.05 -13.72 11.38
CA ILE A 8 -2.80 -12.82 10.48
C ILE A 8 -3.52 -13.61 9.38
N HIS A 9 -2.85 -14.62 8.81
CA HIS A 9 -3.45 -15.47 7.77
C HIS A 9 -4.65 -16.27 8.29
N GLU A 10 -4.59 -16.77 9.52
CA GLU A 10 -5.71 -17.45 10.16
C GLU A 10 -6.84 -16.47 10.52
N LEU A 11 -6.50 -15.33 11.16
CA LEU A 11 -7.44 -14.30 11.59
C LEU A 11 -8.29 -13.75 10.44
N LEU A 12 -7.65 -13.47 9.30
CA LEU A 12 -8.31 -12.95 8.10
C LEU A 12 -8.92 -14.07 7.22
N GLY A 13 -8.80 -15.33 7.63
CA GLY A 13 -9.30 -16.48 6.87
C GLY A 13 -8.57 -16.73 5.55
N ILE A 14 -7.38 -16.16 5.36
CA ILE A 14 -6.56 -16.30 4.14
C ILE A 14 -6.24 -17.78 3.86
N ASP A 15 -5.86 -18.53 4.90
CA ASP A 15 -5.61 -19.97 4.80
C ASP A 15 -6.85 -20.74 4.32
N THR A 16 -8.04 -20.31 4.71
CA THR A 16 -9.30 -20.92 4.24
C THR A 16 -9.47 -20.71 2.74
N PHE A 17 -9.22 -19.50 2.25
CA PHE A 17 -9.26 -19.20 0.81
C PHE A 17 -8.19 -19.97 0.03
N HIS A 18 -6.95 -20.02 0.56
CA HIS A 18 -5.84 -20.75 -0.08
C HIS A 18 -6.11 -22.25 -0.18
N ASN A 19 -6.67 -22.85 0.88
CA ASN A 19 -7.09 -24.26 0.89
C ASN A 19 -8.23 -24.53 -0.11
N GLY A 20 -9.08 -23.54 -0.36
CA GLY A 20 -10.09 -23.56 -1.43
C GLY A 20 -9.55 -23.29 -2.84
N GLY A 21 -8.23 -23.07 -3.00
CA GLY A 21 -7.61 -22.75 -4.29
C GLY A 21 -7.75 -21.28 -4.74
N ILE A 22 -8.27 -20.40 -3.87
CA ILE A 22 -8.42 -18.97 -4.15
C ILE A 22 -7.13 -18.26 -3.73
N LYS A 23 -6.22 -18.10 -4.70
CA LYS A 23 -4.88 -17.54 -4.48
C LYS A 23 -4.55 -16.35 -5.39
N GLY A 24 -5.51 -15.87 -6.17
CA GLY A 24 -5.32 -14.75 -7.11
C GLY A 24 -4.88 -15.15 -8.52
N ASN A 25 -4.91 -16.44 -8.86
CA ASN A 25 -4.50 -16.94 -10.18
C ASN A 25 -5.21 -16.21 -11.33
N GLY A 26 -4.43 -15.75 -12.32
CA GLY A 26 -4.94 -15.01 -13.49
C GLY A 26 -5.28 -13.54 -13.23
N SER A 27 -5.05 -13.03 -12.01
CA SER A 27 -5.24 -11.62 -11.68
C SER A 27 -3.92 -10.86 -11.74
N VAL A 28 -3.99 -9.59 -12.16
CA VAL A 28 -2.90 -8.62 -12.01
C VAL A 28 -3.34 -7.58 -11.00
N VAL A 29 -2.46 -7.23 -10.07
CA VAL A 29 -2.65 -6.17 -9.08
C VAL A 29 -1.65 -5.05 -9.32
N GLY A 30 -2.13 -3.82 -9.20
CA GLY A 30 -1.30 -2.62 -9.32
C GLY A 30 -0.79 -2.19 -7.96
N ILE A 31 0.46 -1.76 -7.88
CA ILE A 31 1.06 -1.21 -6.66
C ILE A 31 1.83 0.05 -7.06
N THR A 32 1.55 1.16 -6.40
CA THR A 32 2.30 2.40 -6.57
C THR A 32 3.01 2.73 -5.27
N ASP A 33 4.33 2.64 -5.27
CA ASP A 33 5.13 2.71 -4.03
C ASP A 33 6.61 3.04 -4.33
N SER A 34 7.49 2.81 -3.36
CA SER A 34 8.87 3.30 -3.28
C SER A 34 9.94 2.42 -3.95
N GLY A 35 9.52 1.50 -4.81
CA GLY A 35 10.38 0.47 -5.41
C GLY A 35 10.14 -0.95 -4.89
N LEU A 36 10.67 -1.93 -5.62
CA LEU A 36 10.45 -3.36 -5.38
C LEU A 36 11.72 -4.16 -5.69
N ASP A 37 12.33 -4.80 -4.68
CA ASP A 37 13.50 -5.66 -4.85
C ASP A 37 13.15 -6.87 -5.74
N MET A 38 13.41 -6.71 -7.03
CA MET A 38 13.17 -7.73 -8.06
C MET A 38 14.00 -8.99 -7.87
N ALA A 39 15.04 -8.97 -7.03
CA ALA A 39 15.89 -10.12 -6.76
C ALA A 39 15.50 -10.87 -5.47
N HIS A 40 14.57 -10.33 -4.67
CA HIS A 40 13.99 -11.02 -3.51
C HIS A 40 13.29 -12.32 -3.94
N ASP A 41 13.40 -13.40 -3.16
CA ASP A 41 12.88 -14.74 -3.50
C ASP A 41 11.38 -14.76 -3.90
N GLN A 42 10.56 -13.94 -3.22
CA GLN A 42 9.15 -13.73 -3.50
C GLN A 42 8.85 -13.16 -4.89
N PHE A 43 9.79 -12.41 -5.49
CA PHE A 43 9.58 -11.69 -6.77
C PHE A 43 10.53 -12.12 -7.89
N LYS A 44 11.61 -12.81 -7.55
CA LYS A 44 12.66 -13.22 -8.47
C LYS A 44 12.09 -13.86 -9.73
N GLN A 45 12.57 -13.37 -10.87
CA GLN A 45 12.21 -13.85 -12.19
C GLN A 45 13.36 -13.60 -13.18
N SER A 46 13.38 -14.33 -14.30
CA SER A 46 14.50 -14.30 -15.25
C SER A 46 14.46 -13.14 -16.25
N GLN A 47 13.30 -12.51 -16.42
CA GLN A 47 13.07 -11.52 -17.48
C GLN A 47 12.96 -10.12 -16.87
N SER A 48 13.69 -9.17 -17.48
CA SER A 48 13.54 -7.74 -17.16
C SER A 48 12.15 -7.24 -17.61
N VAL A 49 11.55 -6.41 -16.77
CA VAL A 49 10.20 -5.83 -16.98
C VAL A 49 10.18 -4.32 -16.71
N TYR A 50 11.35 -3.72 -16.51
CA TYR A 50 11.51 -2.28 -16.32
C TYR A 50 11.09 -1.53 -17.59
N ASN A 51 10.04 -0.74 -17.47
CA ASN A 51 9.36 0.03 -18.51
C ASN A 51 8.95 -0.79 -19.74
N GLN A 52 8.77 -2.11 -19.57
CA GLN A 52 8.44 -3.04 -20.65
C GLN A 52 7.41 -4.06 -20.18
N PHE A 53 6.31 -4.20 -20.92
CA PHE A 53 5.28 -5.17 -20.61
C PHE A 53 5.75 -6.58 -20.90
N ASN A 54 5.55 -7.47 -19.95
CA ASN A 54 5.72 -8.90 -20.10
C ASN A 54 4.64 -9.65 -19.32
N LEU A 55 3.47 -9.79 -19.94
CA LEU A 55 2.30 -10.42 -19.30
C LEU A 55 2.47 -11.92 -19.03
N LYS A 56 3.55 -12.53 -19.54
CA LYS A 56 3.92 -13.93 -19.29
C LYS A 56 4.97 -14.07 -18.19
N ALA A 57 5.42 -12.96 -17.59
CA ALA A 57 6.36 -12.99 -16.49
C ALA A 57 5.76 -13.76 -15.30
N ARG A 58 6.62 -14.42 -14.53
CA ARG A 58 6.18 -15.20 -13.37
C ARG A 58 5.42 -14.34 -12.36
N LYS A 59 5.96 -13.17 -12.03
CA LYS A 59 5.48 -12.40 -10.88
C LYS A 59 5.21 -10.95 -11.15
N VAL A 60 6.19 -10.22 -11.67
CA VAL A 60 6.03 -8.80 -12.03
C VAL A 60 5.93 -8.72 -13.54
N VAL A 61 4.78 -8.28 -14.04
CA VAL A 61 4.48 -8.20 -15.48
C VAL A 61 4.82 -6.85 -16.09
N TYR A 62 5.01 -5.84 -15.24
CA TYR A 62 5.41 -4.50 -15.63
C TYR A 62 5.96 -3.76 -14.41
N TYR A 63 7.07 -3.05 -14.56
CA TYR A 63 7.64 -2.17 -13.55
C TYR A 63 7.95 -0.81 -14.19
N GLU A 64 7.30 0.27 -13.75
CA GLU A 64 7.57 1.63 -14.24
C GLU A 64 8.48 2.39 -13.27
N THR A 65 9.65 2.83 -13.73
CA THR A 65 10.60 3.63 -12.93
C THR A 65 10.32 5.13 -13.09
N TYR A 66 9.15 5.59 -12.64
CA TYR A 66 8.61 6.91 -12.96
C TYR A 66 9.45 8.07 -12.39
N ALA A 67 9.85 7.98 -11.12
CA ALA A 67 10.38 9.14 -10.41
C ALA A 67 11.79 9.57 -10.85
N ASP A 68 12.70 8.63 -11.10
CA ASP A 68 14.09 8.93 -11.49
C ASP A 68 14.77 7.85 -12.37
N ALA A 69 13.97 6.96 -12.98
CA ALA A 69 14.46 5.85 -13.79
C ALA A 69 15.30 4.78 -13.04
N LYS A 70 15.26 4.77 -11.71
CA LYS A 70 15.97 3.82 -10.84
C LYS A 70 14.98 3.10 -9.91
N ASP A 71 15.40 1.94 -9.42
CA ASP A 71 14.73 1.17 -8.36
C ASP A 71 15.60 1.24 -7.10
N GLN A 72 15.14 1.96 -6.08
CA GLN A 72 15.87 2.19 -4.83
C GLN A 72 15.77 1.00 -3.86
N SER A 73 14.99 -0.02 -4.23
CA SER A 73 14.96 -1.31 -3.53
C SER A 73 15.93 -2.33 -4.12
N ASP A 74 16.57 -2.04 -5.27
CA ASP A 74 17.60 -2.92 -5.83
C ASP A 74 18.73 -3.17 -4.82
N GLN A 75 19.30 -4.36 -4.87
CA GLN A 75 20.29 -4.87 -3.92
C GLN A 75 21.54 -4.01 -3.80
N ASN A 76 21.82 -3.17 -4.79
CA ASN A 76 22.96 -2.27 -4.81
C ASN A 76 22.68 -0.93 -4.11
N ASP A 77 21.41 -0.56 -3.93
CA ASP A 77 20.98 0.70 -3.32
C ASP A 77 20.42 0.46 -1.91
N ARG A 78 19.40 -0.40 -1.77
CA ARG A 78 18.72 -0.75 -0.51
C ARG A 78 18.34 0.45 0.37
N THR A 79 18.19 1.63 -0.22
CA THR A 79 17.83 2.86 0.49
C THR A 79 16.34 2.95 0.76
N CYS A 80 15.54 2.11 0.09
CA CYS A 80 14.13 1.92 0.39
C CYS A 80 13.72 0.43 0.39
N GLY A 81 12.63 0.11 1.09
CA GLY A 81 12.08 -1.25 1.16
C GLY A 81 10.57 -1.31 1.41
N HIS A 82 9.91 -0.14 1.47
CA HIS A 82 8.48 -0.06 1.77
C HIS A 82 7.64 -0.75 0.68
N GLY A 83 7.86 -0.41 -0.59
CA GLY A 83 7.16 -1.04 -1.71
C GLY A 83 7.42 -2.55 -1.82
N THR A 84 8.64 -3.02 -1.53
CA THR A 84 8.96 -4.45 -1.44
C THR A 84 8.13 -5.16 -0.37
N HIS A 85 8.00 -4.55 0.81
CA HIS A 85 7.20 -5.09 1.91
C HIS A 85 5.70 -5.12 1.55
N VAL A 86 5.18 -4.05 0.96
CA VAL A 86 3.78 -3.95 0.49
C VAL A 86 3.48 -5.02 -0.57
N CYS A 87 4.37 -5.20 -1.55
CA CYS A 87 4.26 -6.27 -2.54
C CYS A 87 4.28 -7.66 -1.90
N GLY A 88 5.06 -7.83 -0.82
CA GLY A 88 5.20 -9.08 -0.09
C GLY A 88 3.90 -9.48 0.57
N ILE A 89 3.26 -8.54 1.28
CA ILE A 89 1.95 -8.73 1.89
C ILE A 89 0.91 -9.08 0.83
N LEU A 90 0.84 -8.32 -0.26
CA LEU A 90 -0.23 -8.48 -1.23
C LEU A 90 -0.09 -9.76 -2.03
N ALA A 91 1.09 -10.01 -2.59
CA ALA A 91 1.29 -11.07 -3.57
C ALA A 91 2.61 -11.83 -3.40
N GLY A 92 3.40 -11.72 -2.33
CA GLY A 92 4.66 -12.46 -2.21
C GLY A 92 4.50 -13.97 -2.51
N ASN A 93 5.28 -14.53 -3.44
CA ASN A 93 5.24 -15.96 -3.75
C ASN A 93 6.61 -16.47 -4.15
N SER A 94 7.28 -17.11 -3.19
CA SER A 94 8.61 -17.64 -3.39
C SER A 94 8.66 -18.79 -4.37
N ILE A 95 9.82 -18.95 -5.00
CA ILE A 95 10.16 -20.15 -5.78
C ILE A 95 10.74 -21.24 -4.85
N ASP A 96 11.39 -20.83 -3.75
CA ASP A 96 12.24 -21.70 -2.93
C ASP A 96 11.78 -21.80 -1.46
N SER A 97 10.77 -21.02 -1.05
CA SER A 97 10.28 -20.90 0.33
C SER A 97 8.75 -20.76 0.39
N ASP A 98 8.20 -20.46 1.56
CA ASP A 98 6.76 -20.25 1.74
C ASP A 98 6.30 -18.96 1.03
N ALA A 99 5.07 -18.98 0.51
CA ALA A 99 4.42 -17.80 -0.06
C ALA A 99 3.94 -16.87 1.07
N LEU A 100 4.27 -15.58 0.95
CA LEU A 100 3.89 -14.56 1.95
C LEU A 100 2.59 -13.83 1.61
N GLY A 101 2.20 -13.80 0.34
CA GLY A 101 1.10 -12.98 -0.14
C GLY A 101 -0.28 -13.44 0.33
N VAL A 102 -1.19 -12.48 0.51
CA VAL A 102 -2.63 -12.74 0.59
C VAL A 102 -3.13 -13.38 -0.71
N ALA A 103 -2.64 -12.92 -1.87
CA ALA A 103 -2.93 -13.45 -3.20
C ALA A 103 -1.63 -13.90 -3.90
N PRO A 104 -1.02 -15.03 -3.49
CA PRO A 104 0.32 -15.40 -3.93
C PRO A 104 0.39 -15.77 -5.42
N ASP A 105 -0.71 -16.13 -6.07
CA ASP A 105 -0.73 -16.45 -7.51
C ASP A 105 -1.10 -15.24 -8.39
N ALA A 106 -1.36 -14.06 -7.79
CA ALA A 106 -1.55 -12.83 -8.55
C ALA A 106 -0.23 -12.30 -9.11
N GLN A 107 -0.25 -11.66 -10.27
CA GLN A 107 0.89 -10.95 -10.84
C GLN A 107 0.85 -9.46 -10.44
N ILE A 108 1.98 -8.76 -10.51
CA ILE A 108 2.14 -7.37 -10.08
C ILE A 108 2.45 -6.48 -11.30
N ALA A 109 1.76 -5.36 -11.39
CA ALA A 109 2.17 -4.19 -12.16
C ALA A 109 2.61 -3.09 -11.17
N PHE A 110 3.87 -2.70 -11.22
CA PHE A 110 4.46 -1.81 -10.22
C PHE A 110 4.73 -0.43 -10.83
N LEU A 111 4.39 0.63 -10.10
CA LEU A 111 4.72 2.01 -10.42
C LEU A 111 5.61 2.58 -9.30
N ASP A 112 6.88 2.78 -9.62
CA ASP A 112 7.89 3.29 -8.70
C ASP A 112 7.93 4.81 -8.71
N ILE A 113 7.55 5.38 -7.57
CA ILE A 113 7.50 6.81 -7.34
C ILE A 113 8.60 7.29 -6.37
N ALA A 114 9.54 6.42 -5.96
CA ALA A 114 10.67 6.83 -5.13
C ALA A 114 11.74 7.54 -5.95
N LYS A 115 12.24 8.63 -5.38
CA LYS A 115 13.36 9.40 -5.90
C LYS A 115 14.49 9.37 -4.90
N ASP A 116 15.69 9.02 -5.38
CA ASP A 116 16.92 9.16 -4.62
C ASP A 116 17.21 10.65 -4.39
N CYS A 117 17.20 11.02 -3.12
CA CYS A 117 17.39 12.37 -2.64
C CYS A 117 18.69 12.54 -1.86
N THR A 118 19.55 11.52 -1.77
CA THR A 118 20.78 11.52 -0.95
C THR A 118 21.74 12.67 -1.26
N LEU A 119 21.76 13.13 -2.51
CA LEU A 119 22.60 14.24 -3.00
C LEU A 119 21.84 15.56 -3.19
N SER A 120 20.59 15.65 -2.75
CA SER A 120 19.72 16.83 -2.95
C SER A 120 19.06 17.31 -1.65
N THR A 121 18.52 18.54 -1.65
CA THR A 121 17.82 19.09 -0.47
C THR A 121 16.40 18.52 -0.36
N CYS A 122 16.26 17.29 0.13
CA CYS A 122 14.98 16.70 0.52
C CYS A 122 14.92 16.48 2.04
N ALA A 123 13.72 16.30 2.58
CA ALA A 123 13.52 16.02 4.00
C ALA A 123 13.95 14.60 4.42
N SER A 124 14.19 13.71 3.46
CA SER A 124 14.54 12.30 3.64
C SER A 124 15.48 11.85 2.51
N PRO A 125 16.35 10.85 2.73
CA PRO A 125 17.17 10.23 1.67
C PRO A 125 16.36 9.72 0.48
N ILE A 126 15.10 9.35 0.71
CA ILE A 126 14.13 8.97 -0.34
C ILE A 126 12.91 9.89 -0.23
N ALA A 127 12.48 10.46 -1.36
CA ALA A 127 11.25 11.23 -1.46
C ALA A 127 10.32 10.63 -2.52
N LEU A 128 9.01 10.76 -2.31
CA LEU A 128 8.01 10.30 -3.29
C LEU A 128 7.71 11.41 -4.30
N THR A 129 7.84 11.09 -5.59
CA THR A 129 7.45 11.97 -6.71
C THR A 129 6.13 11.46 -7.29
N ILE A 130 5.03 11.97 -6.78
CA ILE A 130 3.69 11.47 -7.12
C ILE A 130 3.25 12.03 -8.48
N PRO A 131 2.84 11.17 -9.44
CA PRO A 131 2.31 11.63 -10.71
C PRO A 131 1.04 12.48 -10.54
N ARG A 132 0.96 13.61 -11.25
CA ARG A 132 -0.18 14.55 -11.13
C ARG A 132 -1.37 14.22 -12.02
N THR A 133 -1.20 13.34 -13.01
CA THR A 133 -2.27 12.96 -13.94
C THR A 133 -2.75 11.55 -13.66
N THR A 134 -4.04 11.31 -13.88
CA THR A 134 -4.64 9.97 -13.75
C THR A 134 -4.06 8.99 -14.75
N ASP A 135 -3.70 9.44 -15.97
CA ASP A 135 -3.05 8.57 -16.94
C ASP A 135 -1.71 8.03 -16.44
N ALA A 136 -0.89 8.87 -15.82
CA ALA A 136 0.39 8.43 -15.25
C ALA A 136 0.19 7.54 -14.01
N LEU A 137 -0.91 7.72 -13.26
CA LEU A 137 -1.23 6.89 -12.10
C LEU A 137 -1.80 5.52 -12.49
N PHE A 138 -2.61 5.42 -13.54
CA PHE A 138 -3.43 4.23 -13.79
C PHE A 138 -3.17 3.54 -15.14
N GLN A 139 -2.78 4.27 -16.19
CA GLN A 139 -2.87 3.76 -17.55
C GLN A 139 -1.97 2.54 -17.78
N ASN A 140 -0.71 2.57 -17.35
CA ASN A 140 0.19 1.44 -17.58
C ASN A 140 -0.15 0.24 -16.68
N GLN A 141 -0.55 0.50 -15.43
CA GLN A 141 -1.01 -0.56 -14.52
C GLN A 141 -2.24 -1.29 -15.09
N THR A 142 -3.23 -0.54 -15.57
CA THR A 142 -4.45 -1.11 -16.18
C THR A 142 -4.18 -1.78 -17.53
N LYS A 143 -3.27 -1.25 -18.36
CA LYS A 143 -2.78 -1.93 -19.58
C LYS A 143 -2.07 -3.25 -19.27
N ALA A 144 -1.37 -3.33 -18.14
CA ALA A 144 -0.78 -4.59 -17.66
C ALA A 144 -1.83 -5.59 -17.16
N GLY A 145 -3.10 -5.18 -17.03
CA GLY A 145 -4.21 -6.00 -16.58
C GLY A 145 -4.68 -5.69 -15.16
N ALA A 146 -4.10 -4.72 -14.46
CA ALA A 146 -4.47 -4.41 -13.09
C ALA A 146 -5.91 -3.89 -13.00
N LYS A 147 -6.71 -4.52 -12.13
CA LYS A 147 -8.07 -4.10 -11.78
C LYS A 147 -8.23 -3.76 -10.31
N ILE A 148 -7.28 -4.17 -9.47
CA ILE A 148 -7.15 -3.75 -8.08
C ILE A 148 -5.78 -3.07 -7.98
N ILE A 149 -5.76 -1.84 -7.47
CA ILE A 149 -4.55 -1.02 -7.35
C ILE A 149 -4.43 -0.56 -5.89
N SER A 150 -3.23 -0.61 -5.32
CA SER A 150 -2.97 -0.27 -3.92
C SER A 150 -2.00 0.90 -3.78
N TYR A 151 -2.40 1.92 -3.03
CA TYR A 151 -1.59 3.08 -2.62
C TYR A 151 -1.36 3.05 -1.11
N SER A 152 -0.16 2.65 -0.70
CA SER A 152 0.27 2.65 0.70
C SER A 152 1.03 3.94 1.04
N TRP A 153 0.55 5.07 0.53
CA TRP A 153 1.11 6.39 0.74
C TRP A 153 -0.02 7.42 0.78
N GLY A 154 0.28 8.58 1.34
CA GLY A 154 -0.63 9.72 1.35
C GLY A 154 0.14 11.02 1.45
N THR A 155 -0.52 12.11 1.07
CA THR A 155 0.03 13.46 1.17
C THR A 155 -0.80 14.28 2.14
N MET A 156 -0.12 15.19 2.81
CA MET A 156 -0.78 16.35 3.42
C MET A 156 -0.91 17.41 2.32
N SER A 157 -2.13 17.87 2.05
CA SER A 157 -2.34 18.91 1.04
C SER A 157 -1.61 20.20 1.46
N ASN A 158 -0.55 20.54 0.73
CA ASN A 158 0.16 21.83 0.86
C ASN A 158 -0.31 22.81 -0.23
N SER A 159 -1.61 22.83 -0.54
CA SER A 159 -2.12 23.76 -1.55
C SER A 159 -2.17 25.18 -0.97
N GLY A 160 -1.17 25.98 -1.34
CA GLY A 160 -1.07 27.38 -0.96
C GLY A 160 -2.27 28.22 -1.41
N LEU A 161 -2.50 29.28 -0.63
CA LEU A 161 -3.31 30.48 -0.92
C LEU A 161 -4.85 30.40 -0.86
N LEU A 162 -5.47 29.24 -0.69
CA LEU A 162 -6.89 29.17 -0.29
C LEU A 162 -7.09 28.09 0.78
N ALA A 163 -7.37 28.53 2.01
CA ALA A 163 -7.58 27.71 3.20
C ALA A 163 -8.90 26.89 3.18
N SER A 164 -9.26 26.29 2.04
CA SER A 164 -10.42 25.40 1.95
C SER A 164 -10.24 24.18 1.04
N ALA A 165 -9.03 23.87 0.56
CA ALA A 165 -8.75 22.52 0.09
C ALA A 165 -8.61 21.64 1.34
N SER A 166 -9.65 20.88 1.63
CA SER A 166 -9.64 19.81 2.61
C SER A 166 -8.35 18.97 2.48
N LEU A 167 -7.66 18.71 3.60
CA LEU A 167 -6.42 17.89 3.64
C LEU A 167 -6.59 16.51 2.99
N ASP A 168 -7.83 16.04 2.88
CA ASP A 168 -8.24 14.72 2.42
C ASP A 168 -8.96 14.71 1.06
N TYR A 169 -9.31 15.86 0.48
CA TYR A 169 -9.97 15.95 -0.83
C TYR A 169 -9.50 17.20 -1.59
N ASP A 170 -8.45 17.03 -2.38
CA ASP A 170 -7.86 18.06 -3.24
C ASP A 170 -8.17 17.80 -4.73
N ASP A 171 -7.61 18.61 -5.63
CA ASP A 171 -7.80 18.46 -7.08
C ASP A 171 -7.32 17.12 -7.61
N GLN A 172 -6.25 16.56 -7.03
CA GLN A 172 -5.75 15.24 -7.41
C GLN A 172 -6.73 14.15 -6.95
N THR A 173 -7.23 14.24 -5.72
CA THR A 173 -8.24 13.34 -5.17
C THR A 173 -9.52 13.39 -6.02
N ARG A 174 -9.95 14.59 -6.43
CA ARG A 174 -11.09 14.77 -7.33
C ARG A 174 -10.86 14.11 -8.68
N ALA A 175 -9.68 14.24 -9.26
CA ALA A 175 -9.34 13.61 -10.54
C ALA A 175 -9.29 12.08 -10.43
N ILE A 176 -8.76 11.54 -9.33
CA ILE A 176 -8.80 10.10 -9.02
C ILE A 176 -10.25 9.62 -8.90
N ASP A 177 -11.10 10.35 -8.18
CA ASP A 177 -12.52 10.02 -8.02
C ASP A 177 -13.26 9.97 -9.36
N GLU A 178 -13.00 10.95 -10.24
CA GLU A 178 -13.58 11.01 -11.58
C GLU A 178 -13.09 9.87 -12.47
N TYR A 179 -11.80 9.52 -12.40
CA TYR A 179 -11.25 8.37 -13.10
C TYR A 179 -11.95 7.06 -12.68
N LEU A 180 -12.06 6.81 -11.37
CA LEU A 180 -12.70 5.59 -10.84
C LEU A 180 -14.20 5.53 -11.14
N TYR A 181 -14.88 6.69 -11.12
CA TYR A 181 -16.29 6.76 -11.55
C TYR A 181 -16.48 6.33 -13.01
N ASN A 182 -15.56 6.74 -13.89
CA ASN A 182 -15.59 6.41 -15.31
C ASN A 182 -15.02 5.02 -15.65
N ASN A 183 -14.34 4.37 -14.71
CA ASN A 183 -13.74 3.03 -14.85
C ASN A 183 -14.17 2.14 -13.67
N PRO A 184 -15.47 1.79 -13.56
CA PRO A 184 -16.03 1.10 -12.39
C PRO A 184 -15.46 -0.31 -12.19
N GLU A 185 -14.73 -0.86 -13.16
CA GLU A 185 -14.03 -2.13 -13.04
C GLU A 185 -12.66 -2.01 -12.33
N VAL A 186 -12.20 -0.80 -12.04
CA VAL A 186 -10.95 -0.54 -11.30
C VAL A 186 -11.27 -0.18 -9.85
N LEU A 187 -10.74 -0.96 -8.92
CA LEU A 187 -10.76 -0.66 -7.49
C LEU A 187 -9.41 -0.07 -7.07
N LEU A 188 -9.45 1.12 -6.47
CA LEU A 188 -8.28 1.69 -5.79
C LEU A 188 -8.43 1.54 -4.28
N ILE A 189 -7.41 0.95 -3.66
CA ILE A 189 -7.27 0.78 -2.22
C ILE A 189 -6.21 1.78 -1.73
N VAL A 190 -6.51 2.56 -0.69
CA VAL A 190 -5.63 3.63 -0.19
C VAL A 190 -5.49 3.51 1.33
N ALA A 191 -4.26 3.62 1.83
CA ALA A 191 -4.02 3.71 3.26
C ALA A 191 -4.62 5.00 3.86
N ALA A 192 -5.31 4.90 4.99
CA ALA A 192 -5.93 6.04 5.66
C ALA A 192 -4.92 7.12 6.10
N GLY A 193 -3.71 6.68 6.44
CA GLY A 193 -2.63 7.49 7.01
C GLY A 193 -2.24 7.06 8.42
N ASN A 194 -1.15 7.65 8.93
CA ASN A 194 -0.56 7.33 10.22
C ASN A 194 -0.67 8.49 11.23
N GLY A 195 -1.71 9.31 11.10
CA GLY A 195 -1.92 10.54 11.88
C GLY A 195 -2.80 10.38 13.12
N GLY A 196 -3.28 9.17 13.44
CA GLY A 196 -4.32 8.92 14.45
C GLY A 196 -4.04 9.49 15.85
N ALA A 197 -2.77 9.50 16.26
CA ALA A 197 -2.35 10.06 17.54
C ALA A 197 -2.63 11.59 17.67
N ASN A 198 -2.85 12.28 16.55
CA ASN A 198 -3.24 13.70 16.52
C ASN A 198 -4.75 13.92 16.70
N GLY A 199 -5.53 12.83 16.85
CA GLY A 199 -6.97 12.86 17.04
C GLY A 199 -7.78 12.62 15.76
N ALA A 200 -9.03 13.06 15.79
CA ALA A 200 -9.97 12.95 14.67
C ALA A 200 -9.56 13.83 13.48
N LYS A 201 -10.09 13.51 12.29
CA LYS A 201 -9.85 14.23 11.02
C LYS A 201 -8.40 14.19 10.55
N THR A 202 -7.81 13.00 10.59
CA THR A 202 -6.41 12.74 10.22
C THR A 202 -6.26 11.91 8.94
N ILE A 203 -7.35 11.71 8.19
CA ILE A 203 -7.34 11.07 6.87
C ILE A 203 -6.47 11.89 5.90
N LEU A 204 -5.60 11.21 5.14
CA LEU A 204 -4.73 11.84 4.15
C LEU A 204 -5.37 11.88 2.75
N SER A 205 -4.82 12.71 1.86
CA SER A 205 -5.09 12.63 0.42
C SER A 205 -4.24 11.52 -0.22
N PRO A 206 -4.78 10.63 -1.08
CA PRO A 206 -6.13 10.64 -1.64
C PRO A 206 -7.14 9.75 -0.89
N ALA A 207 -6.85 9.31 0.33
CA ALA A 207 -7.72 8.44 1.12
C ALA A 207 -9.09 9.06 1.49
N GLY A 208 -9.27 10.37 1.33
CA GLY A 208 -10.58 11.02 1.42
C GLY A 208 -11.40 10.97 0.13
N ALA A 209 -10.94 10.36 -0.96
CA ALA A 209 -11.74 10.11 -2.17
C ALA A 209 -13.01 9.30 -1.84
N LYS A 210 -14.09 9.52 -2.60
CA LYS A 210 -15.38 8.84 -2.40
C LYS A 210 -15.39 7.44 -3.02
N ASN A 211 -14.70 7.27 -4.15
CA ASN A 211 -14.72 6.05 -4.95
C ASN A 211 -13.52 5.13 -4.68
N VAL A 212 -12.77 5.36 -3.60
CA VAL A 212 -11.67 4.50 -3.15
C VAL A 212 -12.09 3.69 -1.92
N LEU A 213 -11.47 2.53 -1.75
CA LEU A 213 -11.50 1.77 -0.49
C LEU A 213 -10.35 2.24 0.40
N THR A 214 -10.68 2.97 1.45
CA THR A 214 -9.72 3.50 2.43
C THR A 214 -9.57 2.53 3.59
N VAL A 215 -8.34 2.14 3.87
CA VAL A 215 -8.01 1.10 4.85
C VAL A 215 -7.21 1.70 6.01
N GLY A 216 -7.71 1.54 7.24
CA GLY A 216 -6.98 1.82 8.47
C GLY A 216 -6.30 0.58 9.04
N ALA A 217 -5.55 0.73 10.12
CA ALA A 217 -4.75 -0.34 10.73
C ALA A 217 -5.31 -0.79 12.08
N SER A 218 -5.68 -2.07 12.20
CA SER A 218 -5.95 -2.73 13.47
C SER A 218 -4.72 -3.48 13.99
N ILE A 219 -4.78 -3.98 15.21
CA ILE A 219 -3.66 -4.70 15.82
C ILE A 219 -3.57 -6.11 15.24
N ALA A 220 -2.41 -6.45 14.69
CA ALA A 220 -2.16 -7.75 14.08
C ALA A 220 -2.01 -8.88 15.09
N ASP A 221 -1.33 -8.65 16.22
CA ASP A 221 -1.16 -9.63 17.30
C ASP A 221 -0.87 -8.91 18.62
N ALA A 222 -1.81 -8.95 19.55
CA ALA A 222 -1.67 -8.36 20.88
C ALA A 222 -0.46 -8.91 21.66
N LYS A 223 -0.04 -10.17 21.42
CA LYS A 223 1.12 -10.77 22.08
C LYS A 223 2.43 -10.27 21.50
N THR A 224 2.51 -10.10 20.18
CA THR A 224 3.67 -9.48 19.50
C THR A 224 3.78 -8.01 19.87
N LEU A 225 2.66 -7.29 19.97
CA LEU A 225 2.64 -5.93 20.49
C LEU A 225 3.19 -5.90 21.92
N ALA A 226 2.69 -6.74 22.84
CA ALA A 226 3.19 -6.82 24.21
C ALA A 226 4.69 -7.20 24.34
N PHE A 227 5.25 -7.87 23.33
CA PHE A 227 6.65 -8.31 23.33
C PHE A 227 7.63 -7.27 22.75
N TYR A 228 7.23 -6.53 21.70
CA TYR A 228 8.08 -5.51 21.06
C TYR A 228 7.79 -4.08 21.51
N ALA A 229 6.64 -3.84 22.15
CA ALA A 229 6.31 -2.58 22.79
C ALA A 229 7.18 -2.37 24.04
N ASN A 230 8.33 -1.74 23.83
CA ASN A 230 8.78 -0.71 24.77
C ASN A 230 7.91 0.57 24.64
N ASP A 231 6.77 0.47 23.94
CA ASP A 231 5.68 1.42 23.88
C ASP A 231 4.92 1.30 25.20
N THR A 232 5.16 2.24 26.10
CA THR A 232 4.54 2.33 27.42
C THR A 232 3.06 2.65 27.27
N GLN A 233 2.27 1.65 26.87
CA GLN A 233 0.83 1.73 26.91
C GLN A 233 0.36 1.72 28.38
N PRO A 234 -0.67 2.50 28.75
CA PRO A 234 -1.17 2.53 30.12
C PRO A 234 -1.55 1.12 30.60
N SER A 235 -1.19 0.79 31.84
CA SER A 235 -1.45 -0.52 32.47
C SER A 235 -2.93 -0.94 32.45
N ASP A 236 -3.83 0.02 32.27
CA ASP A 236 -5.27 -0.14 32.46
C ASP A 236 -5.99 -0.52 31.14
N CYS A 237 -5.26 -0.66 30.03
CA CYS A 237 -5.83 -0.94 28.70
C CYS A 237 -5.62 -2.37 28.20
N GLN A 238 -5.06 -3.28 29.01
CA GLN A 238 -4.68 -4.63 28.55
C GLN A 238 -5.86 -5.49 28.07
N ASP A 239 -7.08 -5.28 28.60
CA ASP A 239 -8.30 -5.99 28.17
C ASP A 239 -8.89 -5.44 26.86
N ILE A 240 -8.41 -4.29 26.38
CA ILE A 240 -8.91 -3.59 25.17
C ILE A 240 -7.96 -3.85 23.98
N ILE A 241 -6.73 -4.30 24.22
CA ILE A 241 -5.72 -4.56 23.19
C ILE A 241 -5.90 -5.99 22.67
N ASN A 242 -6.75 -6.14 21.66
CA ASN A 242 -6.99 -7.37 20.92
C ASN A 242 -6.98 -7.09 19.41
N GLU A 243 -7.20 -8.13 18.61
CA GLU A 243 -7.30 -8.06 17.14
C GLU A 243 -8.34 -7.05 16.61
N ASP A 244 -9.37 -6.73 17.41
CA ASP A 244 -10.41 -5.76 17.09
C ASP A 244 -10.03 -4.31 17.43
N ALA A 245 -8.89 -4.11 18.11
CA ALA A 245 -8.43 -2.79 18.50
C ALA A 245 -7.73 -2.06 17.34
N LEU A 246 -8.00 -0.76 17.24
CA LEU A 246 -7.29 0.11 16.31
C LEU A 246 -5.87 0.39 16.82
N THR A 247 -4.90 0.45 15.92
CA THR A 247 -3.56 0.94 16.27
C THR A 247 -3.59 2.45 16.55
N LEU A 248 -2.77 2.92 17.50
CA LEU A 248 -2.73 4.34 17.90
C LEU A 248 -2.42 5.28 16.72
N TYR A 249 -1.60 4.83 15.77
CA TYR A 249 -1.21 5.66 14.63
C TYR A 249 -2.26 5.67 13.50
N SER A 250 -3.18 4.71 13.42
CA SER A 250 -4.14 4.64 12.33
C SER A 250 -4.96 5.93 12.24
N SER A 251 -4.90 6.62 11.11
CA SER A 251 -5.66 7.84 10.88
C SER A 251 -7.16 7.64 11.08
N LEU A 252 -7.78 8.65 11.69
CA LEU A 252 -9.16 8.66 12.14
C LEU A 252 -9.99 9.65 11.34
N GLY A 253 -11.20 9.24 10.97
CA GLY A 253 -12.21 10.14 10.42
C GLY A 253 -12.80 11.10 11.47
N PRO A 254 -13.91 11.77 11.11
CA PRO A 254 -14.46 11.82 9.75
C PRO A 254 -13.50 12.56 8.80
N THR A 255 -13.78 12.56 7.50
CA THR A 255 -13.15 13.54 6.60
C THR A 255 -13.51 14.97 7.01
N SER A 256 -12.80 15.93 6.45
CA SER A 256 -13.00 17.37 6.59
C SER A 256 -14.46 17.82 6.38
N ASP A 257 -15.17 17.20 5.43
CA ASP A 257 -16.58 17.42 5.09
C ASP A 257 -17.57 16.48 5.82
N GLY A 258 -17.09 15.64 6.74
CA GLY A 258 -17.94 14.83 7.62
C GLY A 258 -18.27 13.42 7.10
N ARG A 259 -17.70 12.98 5.97
CA ARG A 259 -17.88 11.61 5.48
C ARG A 259 -17.14 10.62 6.38
N LEU A 260 -17.63 9.38 6.41
CA LEU A 260 -17.02 8.30 7.17
C LEU A 260 -15.84 7.73 6.37
N LYS A 261 -14.66 7.76 6.99
CA LYS A 261 -13.40 7.13 6.56
C LYS A 261 -12.60 6.76 7.82
N PRO A 262 -11.74 5.72 7.82
CA PRO A 262 -11.59 4.71 6.76
C PRO A 262 -12.87 3.88 6.57
N ASP A 263 -12.96 3.14 5.46
CA ASP A 263 -14.12 2.28 5.18
C ASP A 263 -14.02 0.95 5.96
N LEU A 264 -12.81 0.46 6.17
CA LEU A 264 -12.51 -0.71 6.97
C LEU A 264 -11.12 -0.62 7.61
N VAL A 265 -10.82 -1.54 8.52
CA VAL A 265 -9.52 -1.69 9.15
C VAL A 265 -9.05 -3.14 9.06
N VAL A 266 -7.74 -3.34 8.90
CA VAL A 266 -7.09 -4.67 8.91
C VAL A 266 -5.73 -4.60 9.60
N PRO A 267 -5.18 -5.74 10.08
CA PRO A 267 -3.80 -5.89 10.53
C PRO A 267 -2.73 -5.37 9.56
#